data_AF-A0A0B1RUL3-F1
#
_entry.id   AF-A0A0B1RUL3-F1
#
_cell.length_a   1.000
_cell.length_b   1.000
_cell.length_c   1.000
_cell.angle_alpha   90.00
_cell.angle_beta   90.00
_cell.angle_gamma   90.00
#
_symmetry.space_group_name_H-M   'P 1'
#
loop_
_entity.id
_entity.type
_entity.pdbx_description
1 polymer ?
#
loop_
_entity_poly.entity_id
_entity_poly.type
_entity_poly.pdbx_seq_one_letter_code
_entity_poly.pdbx_strand_id
1 'polypeptide(L)'
;MIKQMEIIGDSKVGILDEEADAVGLCREIALNKDKDDNDDAFMLVDLDLVFDRFALWKRELPMIEPFYAVKCNTDLVLIRTLASLGV
;
A
#
# COMPACT_ATOMS: atom_id res chain seq x y z
N MET A 1 -10.30 9.65 8.48
CA MET A 1 -10.47 8.45 9.36
C MET A 1 -10.53 7.21 8.49
N ILE A 2 -10.01 6.08 8.97
CA ILE A 2 -10.15 4.78 8.26
C ILE A 2 -11.62 4.36 8.31
N LYS A 3 -12.24 4.19 7.14
CA LYS A 3 -13.64 3.81 6.99
C LYS A 3 -13.84 2.31 7.10
N GLN A 4 -12.93 1.55 6.50
CA GLN A 4 -12.95 0.10 6.48
C GLN A 4 -11.53 -0.41 6.68
N MET A 5 -11.39 -1.50 7.42
CA MET A 5 -10.11 -2.15 7.63
C MET A 5 -10.29 -3.66 7.52
N GLU A 6 -9.39 -4.28 6.78
CA GLU A 6 -9.35 -5.72 6.56
C GLU A 6 -7.95 -6.25 6.81
N ILE A 7 -7.85 -7.56 7.03
CA ILE A 7 -6.59 -8.26 7.16
C ILE A 7 -6.40 -9.11 5.91
N ILE A 8 -5.34 -8.83 5.15
CA ILE A 8 -4.98 -9.58 3.95
C ILE A 8 -3.63 -10.25 4.22
N GLY A 9 -3.67 -11.55 4.52
CA GLY A 9 -2.50 -12.28 5.04
C GLY A 9 -2.18 -11.78 6.44
N ASP A 10 -0.95 -11.28 6.64
CA ASP A 10 -0.51 -10.69 7.92
C ASP A 10 -0.60 -9.15 7.92
N SER A 11 -0.96 -8.55 6.78
CA SER A 11 -1.00 -7.11 6.59
C SER A 11 -2.39 -6.54 6.88
N LYS A 12 -2.44 -5.42 7.61
CA LYS A 12 -3.66 -4.63 7.82
C LYS A 12 -3.82 -3.64 6.68
N VAL A 13 -4.95 -3.69 5.98
CA VAL A 13 -5.24 -2.82 4.85
C VAL A 13 -6.46 -1.98 5.19
N GLY A 14 -6.31 -0.67 5.11
CA GLY A 14 -7.37 0.29 5.43
C GLY A 14 -7.82 1.07 4.19
N ILE A 15 -9.12 1.37 4.11
CA ILE A 15 -9.70 2.30 3.14
C ILE A 15 -10.01 3.60 3.86
N LEU A 16 -9.55 4.72 3.30
CA LEU A 16 -9.81 6.06 3.80
C LEU A 16 -10.84 6.74 2.88
N ASP A 17 -11.67 7.64 3.44
CA ASP A 17 -12.60 8.46 2.64
C ASP A 17 -11.93 9.65 1.95
N GLU A 18 -10.77 10.06 2.46
CA GLU A 18 -10.00 11.20 1.97
C GLU A 18 -8.58 10.73 1.62
N GLU A 19 -7.87 11.54 0.85
CA GLU A 19 -6.47 11.29 0.50
C GLU A 19 -5.61 11.11 1.76
N ALA A 20 -4.74 10.11 1.74
CA ALA A 20 -3.97 9.74 2.91
C ALA A 20 -2.83 10.73 3.19
N ASP A 21 -2.86 11.37 4.37
CA ASP A 21 -1.65 11.98 4.94
C ASP A 21 -0.78 10.87 5.55
N ALA A 22 0.11 10.30 4.73
CA ALA A 22 0.99 9.21 5.16
C ALA A 22 1.85 9.57 6.38
N VAL A 23 2.32 10.83 6.48
CA VAL A 23 3.16 11.27 7.61
C VAL A 23 2.32 11.42 8.87
N GLY A 24 1.14 12.02 8.75
CA GLY A 24 0.16 12.10 9.84
C GLY A 24 -0.23 10.72 10.36
N LEU A 25 -0.52 9.78 9.45
CA LEU A 25 -0.89 8.42 9.80
C LEU A 25 0.27 7.66 10.46
N CYS A 26 1.50 7.78 9.96
CA CYS A 26 2.68 7.21 10.61
C CYS A 26 2.87 7.74 12.03
N ARG A 27 2.68 9.05 12.24
CA ARG A 27 2.75 9.65 13.59
C ARG A 27 1.67 9.07 14.51
N GLU A 28 0.44 8.94 14.02
CA GLU A 28 -0.66 8.36 14.80
C GLU A 28 -0.38 6.90 15.18
N ILE A 29 0.09 6.09 14.23
CA ILE A 29 0.47 4.68 14.47
C ILE A 29 1.58 4.60 15.52
N ALA A 30 2.63 5.42 15.39
CA ALA A 30 3.73 5.45 16.34
C ALA A 30 3.27 5.82 17.76
N LEU A 31 2.45 6.87 17.90
CA LEU A 31 1.90 7.29 19.19
C LEU A 31 1.00 6.23 19.83
N ASN A 32 0.28 5.44 19.03
CA ASN A 32 -0.54 4.35 19.57
C ASN A 32 0.32 3.15 20.00
N LYS A 33 1.37 2.81 19.26
CA LYS A 33 2.31 1.75 19.66
C LYS A 33 3.09 2.10 20.94
N ASP A 34 3.48 3.36 21.10
CA ASP A 34 4.18 3.86 22.29
C ASP A 34 3.34 3.69 23.57
N LYS A 35 2.01 3.85 23.48
CA LYS A 35 1.10 3.58 24.61
C LYS A 35 1.10 2.11 25.05
N ASP A 36 1.41 1.21 24.13
CA ASP A 36 1.50 -0.24 24.36
C ASP A 36 2.94 -0.68 24.66
N ASP A 37 3.87 0.26 24.90
CA ASP A 37 5.31 0.03 25.11
C ASP A 37 5.94 -0.82 23.97
N ASN A 38 5.44 -0.60 22.74
CA ASN A 38 5.88 -1.31 21.54
C ASN A 38 6.70 -0.37 20.62
N ASP A 39 8.01 -0.61 20.54
CA ASP A 39 8.94 0.13 19.68
C ASP A 39 9.32 -0.64 18.39
N ASP A 40 8.53 -1.64 17.99
CA ASP A 40 8.78 -2.38 16.76
C ASP A 40 8.63 -1.48 15.53
N ALA A 41 9.59 -1.54 14.62
CA ALA A 41 9.50 -0.86 13.33
C ALA A 41 8.27 -1.32 12.54
N PHE A 42 7.69 -0.42 11.76
CA PHE A 42 6.56 -0.71 10.87
C PHE A 42 6.75 -0.04 9.51
N MET A 43 6.03 -0.53 8.51
CA MET A 43 5.93 0.08 7.18
C MET A 43 4.49 0.45 6.89
N LEU A 44 4.30 1.61 6.25
CA LEU A 44 3.04 2.04 5.68
C LEU A 44 3.21 2.06 4.16
N VAL A 45 2.28 1.46 3.44
CA VAL A 45 2.26 1.41 1.98
C VAL A 45 0.96 2.01 1.49
N ASP A 46 1.08 2.98 0.59
CA ASP A 46 -0.04 3.55 -0.15
C ASP A 46 -0.25 2.75 -1.44
N LEU A 47 -1.40 2.08 -1.54
CA LEU A 47 -1.76 1.27 -2.71
C LEU A 47 -2.33 2.11 -3.85
N ASP A 48 -2.84 3.32 -3.59
CA ASP A 48 -3.33 4.22 -4.63
C ASP A 48 -2.16 4.69 -5.50
N LEU A 49 -0.99 4.92 -4.90
CA LEU A 49 0.24 5.19 -5.65
C LEU A 49 0.63 4.05 -6.60
N VAL A 50 0.40 2.79 -6.23
CA VAL A 50 0.67 1.64 -7.11
C VAL A 50 -0.25 1.67 -8.32
N PHE A 51 -1.55 1.93 -8.09
CA PHE A 51 -2.54 2.09 -9.15
C PHE A 51 -2.18 3.25 -10.09
N ASP A 52 -1.84 4.41 -9.54
CA ASP A 52 -1.45 5.59 -10.33
C ASP A 52 -0.21 5.34 -11.19
N ARG A 53 0.78 4.62 -10.66
CA ARG A 53 1.98 4.25 -11.42
C ARG A 53 1.67 3.27 -12.54
N PHE A 54 0.76 2.31 -12.32
CA PHE A 54 0.28 1.42 -13.37
C PHE A 54 -0.51 2.19 -14.45
N ALA A 55 -1.43 3.07 -14.05
CA ALA A 55 -2.20 3.90 -14.97
C ALA A 55 -1.28 4.81 -15.81
N LEU A 56 -0.27 5.41 -15.19
CA LEU A 56 0.78 6.18 -15.87
C LEU A 56 1.53 5.32 -16.89
N TRP A 57 1.95 4.10 -16.52
CA TRP A 57 2.62 3.19 -17.43
C TRP A 57 1.77 2.88 -18.66
N LYS A 58 0.51 2.48 -18.49
CA LYS A 58 -0.38 2.16 -19.62
C LYS A 58 -0.64 3.38 -20.52
N ARG A 59 -0.65 4.59 -19.96
CA ARG A 59 -0.82 5.84 -20.72
C ARG A 59 0.43 6.20 -21.54
N GLU A 60 1.61 6.18 -20.92
CA GLU A 60 2.86 6.64 -21.55
C GLU A 60 3.54 5.57 -22.41
N LEU A 61 3.33 4.28 -22.08
CA LEU A 61 3.95 3.13 -22.75
C LEU A 61 2.88 2.12 -23.21
N PRO A 62 1.91 2.52 -24.06
CA PRO A 62 0.74 1.70 -24.38
C PRO A 62 1.08 0.38 -25.10
N MET A 63 2.24 0.31 -25.75
CA MET A 63 2.71 -0.87 -26.49
C MET A 63 3.60 -1.80 -25.66
N ILE A 64 3.90 -1.45 -24.40
CA ILE A 64 4.80 -2.21 -23.53
C ILE A 64 4.00 -2.81 -22.39
N GLU A 65 3.93 -4.13 -22.36
CA GLU A 65 3.29 -4.85 -21.27
C GLU A 65 4.20 -4.85 -20.03
N PRO A 66 3.75 -4.30 -18.88
CA PRO A 66 4.53 -4.35 -17.66
C PRO A 66 4.53 -5.77 -17.10
N PHE A 67 5.69 -6.25 -16.65
CA PHE A 67 5.83 -7.44 -15.83
C PHE A 67 6.55 -7.04 -14.55
N TYR A 68 5.85 -7.11 -13.41
CA TYR A 68 6.43 -6.67 -12.15
C TYR A 68 7.60 -7.57 -11.74
N ALA A 69 8.74 -6.96 -11.43
CA ALA A 69 9.89 -7.67 -10.92
C ALA A 69 9.67 -8.05 -9.44
N VAL A 70 9.02 -9.19 -9.20
CA VAL A 70 8.59 -9.68 -7.87
C VAL A 70 9.69 -9.60 -6.80
N LYS A 71 10.96 -9.80 -7.18
CA LYS A 71 12.11 -9.69 -6.26
C LYS A 71 12.31 -8.31 -5.62
N CYS A 72 11.73 -7.24 -6.18
CA CYS A 72 11.85 -5.89 -5.62
C CYS A 72 11.07 -5.75 -4.30
N ASN A 73 9.88 -6.33 -4.24
CA ASN A 73 9.07 -6.40 -3.04
C ASN A 73 8.09 -7.57 -3.17
N THR A 74 8.27 -8.56 -2.31
CA THR A 74 7.47 -9.80 -2.32
C THR A 74 6.21 -9.72 -1.46
N ASP A 75 5.84 -8.53 -0.99
CA ASP A 75 4.64 -8.33 -0.18
C ASP A 75 3.38 -8.81 -0.93
N LEU A 76 2.57 -9.64 -0.25
CA LEU A 76 1.43 -10.30 -0.87
C LEU A 76 0.29 -9.33 -1.18
N VAL A 77 0.13 -8.23 -0.43
CA VAL A 77 -0.90 -7.24 -0.72
C VAL A 77 -0.52 -6.52 -2.01
N LEU A 78 0.72 -6.05 -2.13
CA LEU A 78 1.23 -5.42 -3.35
C LEU A 78 1.08 -6.34 -4.57
N ILE A 79 1.50 -7.60 -4.47
CA ILE A 79 1.40 -8.57 -5.56
C ILE A 79 -0.05 -8.81 -5.95
N ARG A 80 -0.97 -8.95 -4.99
CA ARG A 80 -2.40 -9.13 -5.27
C ARG A 80 -3.01 -7.91 -5.95
N THR A 81 -2.62 -6.70 -5.53
CA THR A 81 -3.04 -5.46 -6.16
C THR A 81 -2.60 -5.41 -7.63
N LEU A 82 -1.32 -5.68 -7.92
CA LEU A 82 -0.81 -5.72 -9.30
C LEU A 82 -1.48 -6.81 -10.13
N ALA A 83 -1.65 -8.02 -9.57
CA ALA A 83 -2.34 -9.11 -10.24
C ALA A 83 -3.79 -8.77 -10.60
N SER A 84 -4.49 -8.02 -9.73
CA SER A 84 -5.85 -7.54 -9.99
C SER A 84 -5.93 -6.53 -11.14
N LEU A 85 -4.83 -5.85 -11.45
CA LEU A 85 -4.67 -4.94 -12.59
C LEU A 85 -4.21 -5.67 -13.87
N GLY A 86 -3.95 -6.98 -13.79
CA GLY A 86 -3.49 -7.81 -14.90
C GLY A 86 -1.97 -7.89 -15.05
N VAL A 87 -1.20 -7.52 -14.02
CA VAL A 87 0.28 -7.49 -14.02
C VAL A 87 0.89 -8.47 -13.04
#